data_AF-A0A6G4XUL2-F1
#
_entry.id   AF-A0A6G4XUL2-F1
#
_cell.length_a   1.000
_cell.length_b   1.000
_cell.length_c   1.000
_cell.angle_alpha   90.00
_cell.angle_beta   90.00
_cell.angle_gamma   90.00
#
_symmetry.space_group_name_H-M   'P 1'
#
loop_
_entity.id
_entity.type
_entity.pdbx_description
1 polymer ?
#
loop_
_entity_poly.entity_id
_entity_poly.type
_entity_poly.pdbx_seq_one_letter_code
_entity_poly.pdbx_strand_id
1 'polypeptide(L)' 'MAVAQFVADLRAGTGFRRGLRVKKMQGYDDVWEMSWAPDGRATFHYGPSVTDGEPHVVWRRIGTHSIFTRP' A
#
# COMPACT_ATOMS: atom_id res chain seq x y z
N MET A 1 14.54 -0.39 -3.54
CA MET A 1 13.40 -1.34 -3.57
C MET A 1 12.11 -0.61 -3.21
N ALA A 2 10.98 -0.94 -3.85
CA ALA A 2 9.70 -0.23 -3.63
C ALA A 2 9.21 -0.26 -2.18
N VAL A 3 9.42 -1.34 -1.44
CA VAL A 3 9.05 -1.42 -0.01
C VAL A 3 9.81 -0.40 0.85
N ALA A 4 11.10 -0.20 0.60
CA ALA A 4 11.89 0.79 1.34
C ALA A 4 11.43 2.22 1.04
N GLN A 5 11.04 2.48 -0.21
CA GLN A 5 10.45 3.76 -0.62
C GLN A 5 9.10 4.00 0.06
N PHE A 6 8.24 2.97 0.09
CA PHE A 6 6.95 3.01 0.77
C PHE A 6 7.12 3.31 2.27
N VAL A 7 8.01 2.58 2.96
CA VAL A 7 8.26 2.79 4.40
C VAL A 7 8.78 4.21 4.67
N ALA A 8 9.72 4.70 3.84
CA ALA A 8 10.26 6.04 3.99
C ALA A 8 9.17 7.13 3.82
N ASP A 9 8.34 7.01 2.78
CA ASP A 9 7.27 7.97 2.50
C ASP A 9 6.17 7.92 3.58
N LEU A 10 5.81 6.71 4.05
CA LEU A 10 4.83 6.53 5.12
C LEU A 10 5.29 7.19 6.42
N ARG A 11 6.57 7.02 6.79
CA ARG A 11 7.15 7.66 7.98
C ARG A 11 7.25 9.17 7.86
N ALA A 12 7.51 9.69 6.65
CA ALA A 12 7.58 11.13 6.41
C ALA A 12 6.20 11.80 6.56
N GLY A 13 5.10 11.08 6.30
CA GLY A 13 3.73 11.59 6.50
C GLY A 13 3.31 12.69 5.53
N THR A 14 4.14 13.03 4.54
CA THR A 14 3.90 14.09 3.55
C THR A 14 3.28 13.57 2.25
N GLY A 15 2.97 12.27 2.19
CA GLY A 15 2.41 11.58 1.04
C GLY A 15 3.41 10.67 0.34
N PHE A 16 2.90 9.87 -0.60
CA PHE A 16 3.72 8.91 -1.35
C PHE A 16 4.24 9.50 -2.65
N ARG A 17 5.47 9.13 -3.01
CA ARG A 17 6.01 9.42 -4.33
C ARG A 17 5.09 8.86 -5.42
N ARG A 18 4.89 9.64 -6.49
CA ARG A 18 3.95 9.31 -7.59
C ARG A 18 4.17 7.93 -8.22
N GLY A 19 5.42 7.48 -8.27
CA GLY A 19 5.78 6.17 -8.84
C GLY A 19 5.16 4.97 -8.12
N LEU A 20 4.89 5.07 -6.82
CA LEU A 20 4.24 4.01 -6.06
C LEU A 20 2.72 3.98 -6.28
N ARG A 21 2.12 5.05 -6.82
CA ARG A 21 0.69 5.15 -7.14
C ARG A 21 -0.22 4.72 -5.97
N VAL A 22 0.17 5.05 -4.74
CA VAL A 22 -0.62 4.72 -3.54
C VAL A 22 -1.92 5.51 -3.53
N LYS A 23 -3.05 4.82 -3.44
CA LYS A 23 -4.39 5.44 -3.35
C LYS A 23 -5.41 4.43 -2.79
N LYS A 24 -6.60 4.91 -2.40
CA LYS A 24 -7.72 4.02 -2.06
C LYS A 24 -8.13 3.21 -3.28
N MET A 25 -8.38 1.92 -3.06
CA MET A 25 -8.91 1.03 -4.08
C MET A 25 -10.38 1.37 -4.34
N GLN A 26 -10.77 1.44 -5.61
CA GLN A 26 -12.15 1.76 -5.97
C GLN A 26 -13.11 0.66 -5.50
N GLY A 27 -14.22 1.05 -4.86
CA GLY A 27 -15.24 0.13 -4.37
C GLY A 27 -14.96 -0.47 -2.99
N TYR A 28 -13.86 -0.08 -2.33
CA TYR A 28 -13.50 -0.53 -0.99
C TYR A 28 -13.09 0.68 -0.12
N ASP A 29 -13.71 0.83 1.05
CA ASP A 29 -13.51 2.02 1.89
C ASP A 29 -12.19 1.99 2.67
N ASP A 30 -11.70 0.80 2.99
CA ASP A 30 -10.55 0.52 3.87
C ASP A 30 -9.33 -0.05 3.13
N VAL A 31 -9.49 -0.42 1.84
CA VAL A 31 -8.41 -0.99 1.03
C VAL A 31 -7.68 0.08 0.24
N TRP A 32 -6.36 -0.03 0.24
CA TRP A 32 -5.43 0.77 -0.54
C TRP A 32 -4.72 -0.10 -1.56
N GLU A 33 -4.31 0.50 -2.66
CA GLU A 33 -3.52 -0.13 -3.71
C GLU A 33 -2.21 0.62 -3.96
N MET A 34 -1.19 -0.09 -4.45
CA MET A 34 0.08 0.49 -4.90
C MET A 34 0.72 -0.30 -6.04
N SER A 35 1.69 0.32 -6.70
CA SER A 35 2.60 -0.29 -7.68
C SER A 35 4.00 -0.46 -7.10
N TRP A 36 4.59 -1.65 -7.21
CA TRP A 36 5.98 -1.92 -6.75
C TRP A 36 6.96 -2.26 -7.87
N ALA A 37 6.44 -2.50 -9.08
CA ALA A 37 7.16 -2.73 -10.34
C ALA A 37 6.25 -2.30 -11.50
N PRO A 38 6.71 -2.28 -12.78
CA PRO A 38 5.87 -1.89 -13.91
C PRO A 38 4.49 -2.59 -13.93
N ASP A 39 4.49 -3.92 -13.77
CA ASP A 39 3.27 -4.73 -13.66
C ASP A 39 2.95 -5.15 -12.21
N GLY A 40 3.83 -4.86 -11.25
CA GLY A 40 3.67 -5.25 -9.86
C GLY A 40 2.61 -4.41 -9.15
N ARG A 41 1.65 -5.07 -8.51
CA ARG A 41 0.58 -4.49 -7.69
C ARG A 41 0.59 -5.09 -6.29
N ALA A 42 0.14 -4.29 -5.33
CA ALA A 42 -0.16 -4.76 -3.99
C ALA A 42 -1.39 -4.04 -3.43
N THR A 43 -2.19 -4.76 -2.64
CA THR A 43 -3.29 -4.20 -1.84
C THR A 43 -3.00 -4.35 -0.36
N PHE A 44 -3.42 -3.36 0.43
CA PHE A 44 -3.23 -3.36 1.88
C PHE A 44 -4.34 -2.59 2.58
N HIS A 45 -4.43 -2.72 3.90
CA HIS A 45 -5.24 -1.84 4.74
C HIS A 45 -4.42 -1.41 5.96
N TYR A 46 -4.89 -0.36 6.65
CA TYR A 46 -4.32 0.02 7.94
C TYR A 46 -4.99 -0.82 9.04
N GLY A 47 -4.18 -1.56 9.78
CA GLY A 47 -4.61 -2.33 10.93
C GLY A 47 -4.50 -1.54 12.24
N PRO A 48 -4.94 -2.11 13.36
CA PRO A 48 -4.65 -1.59 14.69
C PRO A 48 -3.14 -1.44 14.88
N SER A 49 -2.71 -0.31 15.45
CA SER A 49 -1.28 -0.07 15.70
C SER A 49 -0.71 -1.13 16.64
N VAL A 50 0.44 -1.70 16.25
CA VAL A 50 1.18 -2.71 17.04
C VAL A 50 2.28 -2.06 17.87
N THR A 51 2.72 -0.87 17.47
CA THR A 51 3.76 -0.09 18.12
C THR A 51 3.27 1.34 18.23
N ASP A 52 3.23 1.87 19.46
CA ASP A 52 2.61 3.16 19.74
C ASP A 52 3.15 4.28 18.83
N GLY A 53 2.22 5.06 18.28
CA GLY A 53 2.52 6.12 17.32
C GLY A 53 2.93 5.66 15.91
N GLU A 54 3.06 4.35 15.63
CA GLU A 54 3.42 3.85 14.31
C GLU A 54 2.22 3.31 13.52
N PRO A 55 2.11 3.63 12.21
CA PRO A 55 1.09 3.06 11.35
C PRO A 55 1.35 1.56 11.12
N HIS A 56 0.30 0.74 11.27
CA HIS A 56 0.37 -0.68 10.97
C HIS A 56 -0.24 -0.96 9.59
N VAL A 57 0.58 -1.47 8.68
CA VAL A 57 0.18 -1.84 7.31
C VAL A 57 0.04 -3.34 7.23
N VAL A 58 -1.16 -3.81 6.88
CA VAL A 58 -1.48 -5.22 6.67
C VAL A 58 -1.61 -5.49 5.18
N TRP A 59 -0.66 -6.25 4.62
CA TRP A 59 -0.68 -6.65 3.21
C TRP A 59 -1.76 -7.69 2.96
N ARG A 60 -2.62 -7.45 1.96
CA ARG A 60 -3.69 -8.38 1.55
C ARG A 60 -3.24 -9.27 0.40
N ARG A 61 -2.82 -8.65 -0.72
CA ARG A 61 -2.36 -9.34 -1.94
C ARG A 61 -1.15 -8.64 -2.52
N ILE A 62 -0.25 -9.42 -3.10
CA ILE A 62 0.94 -8.95 -3.81
C ILE A 62 1.08 -9.79 -5.08
N GLY A 63 1.18 -9.16 -6.24
CA GLY A 63 1.22 -9.86 -7.52
C GLY A 63 1.22 -8.90 -8.70
N THR A 64 0.56 -9.29 -9.79
CA THR A 64 0.34 -8.44 -10.97
C THR A 64 -1.05 -7.79 -10.93
N HIS A 65 -1.53 -7.22 -12.03
CA HIS A 65 -2.90 -6.69 -12.12
C HIS A 65 -4.02 -7.68 -11.77
N SER A 66 -3.78 -8.99 -11.83
CA SER A 66 -4.79 -10.02 -11.54
C SER A 66 -5.33 -9.96 -10.10
N ILE A 67 -4.57 -9.40 -9.16
CA ILE A 67 -4.94 -9.36 -7.74
C ILE A 67 -6.16 -8.47 -7.46
N PHE A 68 -6.49 -7.54 -8.36
CA PHE A 68 -7.64 -6.64 -8.18
C PHE A 68 -8.99 -7.33 -8.33
N THR A 69 -9.02 -8.54 -8.87
CA THR A 69 -10.27 -9.32 -9.02
C THR A 69 -10.71 -10.01 -7.71
N ARG A 70 -9.79 -10.16 -6.75
CA ARG A 70 -10.03 -10.77 -5.42
C ARG A 70 -9.14 -10.08 -4.36
N PRO A 71 -9.42 -8.80 -4.07
CA PRO A 71 -8.53 -7.97 -3.26
C PRO A 71 -8.44 -8.38 -1.79
#